data_AF-A0A7C1JAA8-F1
#
_entry.id   AF-A0A7C1JAA8-F1
#
_cell.length_a   1.000
_cell.length_b   1.000
_cell.length_c   1.000
_cell.angle_alpha   90.00
_cell.angle_beta   90.00
_cell.angle_gamma   90.00
#
_symmetry.space_group_name_H-M   'P 1'
#
loop_
_entity.id
_entity.type
_entity.pdbx_description
1 polymer ?
#
loop_
_entity_poly.entity_id
_entity_poly.type
_entity_poly.pdbx_seq_one_letter_code
_entity_poly.pdbx_strand_id
1 'polypeptide(L)'
;GFFDAIPRELEEAAVIDGCTAFSALLRISMPLALPGLMAIFLLTFVNVWNEFIAGYLLVAKNELKPAMFGLYEFLGQNIINLQVIAAACILIALPIVILFIFARRSFFAAMMEGAIKG
;
A
#
# COMPACT_ATOMS: atom_id res chain seq x y z
N GLY A 1 -10.45 0.56 15.80
CA GLY A 1 -9.39 0.79 14.80
C GLY A 1 -8.03 0.51 15.41
N PHE A 2 -6.97 0.43 14.61
CA PHE A 2 -5.63 0.08 15.11
C PHE A 2 -5.12 1.06 16.18
N PHE A 3 -5.43 2.36 16.04
CA PHE A 3 -5.13 3.37 17.06
C PHE A 3 -5.95 3.18 18.35
N ASP A 4 -7.21 2.75 18.25
CA ASP A 4 -8.05 2.49 19.44
C ASP A 4 -7.57 1.26 20.24
N ALA A 5 -6.77 0.39 19.62
CA ALA A 5 -6.14 -0.74 20.28
C ALA A 5 -4.90 -0.36 21.11
N ILE A 6 -4.41 0.87 20.98
CA ILE A 6 -3.26 1.36 21.74
C ILE A 6 -3.76 1.84 23.11
N PRO A 7 -3.28 1.27 24.22
CA PRO A 7 -3.68 1.71 25.56
C PRO A 7 -3.39 3.19 25.76
N ARG A 8 -4.41 3.96 26.16
CA ARG A 8 -4.27 5.40 26.46
C ARG A 8 -3.23 5.69 27.55
N GLU A 9 -3.07 4.74 28.46
CA GLU A 9 -2.10 4.78 29.56
C GLU A 9 -0.66 5.00 29.06
N LEU A 10 -0.31 4.51 27.86
CA LEU A 10 1.02 4.71 27.27
C LEU A 10 1.25 6.17 26.83
N GLU A 11 0.23 6.84 26.30
CA GLU A 11 0.32 8.26 25.94
C GLU A 11 0.32 9.13 27.19
N GLU A 12 -0.51 8.82 28.19
CA GLU A 12 -0.56 9.54 29.46
C GLU A 12 0.78 9.46 30.21
N ALA A 13 1.38 8.27 30.28
CA ALA A 13 2.70 8.08 30.88
C ALA A 13 3.78 8.93 30.17
N ALA A 14 3.75 9.00 28.83
CA ALA A 14 4.72 9.78 28.07
C ALA A 14 4.59 11.28 28.31
N VAL A 15 3.37 11.79 28.48
CA VAL A 15 3.13 13.19 28.83
C VAL A 15 3.60 13.48 30.26
N ILE A 16 3.39 12.56 31.20
CA ILE A 16 3.93 12.65 32.57
C ILE A 16 5.47 12.69 32.54
N ASP A 17 6.11 11.92 31.64
CA ASP A 17 7.56 11.92 31.41
C ASP A 17 8.08 13.17 30.66
N GLY A 18 7.20 14.14 30.38
CA GLY A 18 7.56 15.44 29.78
C GLY A 18 7.52 15.46 28.25
N CYS A 19 6.98 14.43 27.59
CA CYS A 19 6.70 14.51 26.15
C CYS A 19 5.53 15.46 25.86
N THR A 20 5.62 16.22 24.78
CA THR A 20 4.45 16.90 24.22
C THR A 20 3.52 15.88 23.57
N ALA A 21 2.22 16.18 23.47
CA ALA A 21 1.24 15.30 22.83
C ALA A 21 1.64 14.88 21.41
N PHE A 22 2.22 15.80 20.63
CA PHE A 22 2.73 15.50 19.29
C PHE A 22 3.95 14.56 19.30
N SER A 23 4.84 14.71 20.28
CA SER A 23 5.98 13.81 20.46
C SER A 23 5.52 12.41 20.90
N ALA A 24 4.52 12.32 21.79
CA ALA A 24 3.93 11.05 22.21
C ALA A 24 3.28 10.32 21.01
N LEU A 25 2.52 11.04 20.18
CA LEU A 25 1.94 10.50 18.94
C LEU A 25 3.01 9.88 18.03
N LEU A 26 4.07 10.64 17.72
CA LEU A 26 5.10 10.20 16.76
C LEU A 26 6.01 9.10 17.31
N ARG A 27 6.31 9.09 18.61
CA ARG A 27 7.29 8.17 19.21
C ARG A 27 6.68 6.93 19.84
N ILE A 28 5.41 6.97 20.22
CA ILE A 28 4.73 5.85 20.89
C ILE A 28 3.62 5.31 19.98
N SER A 29 2.63 6.13 19.67
CA SER A 29 1.42 5.65 18.99
C SER A 29 1.69 5.28 17.53
N MET A 30 2.51 6.04 16.81
CA MET A 30 2.84 5.78 15.40
C MET A 30 3.63 4.47 15.18
N PRO A 31 4.72 4.16 15.92
CA PRO A 31 5.42 2.89 15.77
C PRO A 31 4.57 1.68 16.14
N LEU A 32 3.71 1.82 17.17
CA LEU A 32 2.75 0.79 17.53
C LEU A 32 1.75 0.59 16.40
N ALA A 33 1.24 1.68 15.79
CA ALA A 33 0.32 1.65 14.67
C ALA A 33 0.90 1.16 13.34
N LEU A 34 2.23 1.11 13.22
CA LEU A 34 2.94 0.86 11.97
C LEU A 34 2.57 -0.46 11.28
N PRO A 35 2.40 -1.61 11.97
CA PRO A 35 2.00 -2.87 11.32
C PRO A 35 0.64 -2.75 10.62
N GLY A 36 -0.33 -2.13 11.29
CA GLY A 36 -1.66 -1.87 10.71
C GLY A 36 -1.62 -0.89 9.55
N LEU A 37 -0.85 0.20 9.68
CA LEU A 37 -0.66 1.17 8.61
C LEU A 37 0.00 0.56 7.38
N MET A 38 0.97 -0.34 7.57
CA MET A 38 1.60 -1.07 6.46
C MET A 38 0.60 -1.97 5.72
N ALA A 39 -0.31 -2.64 6.43
CA ALA A 39 -1.34 -3.45 5.80
C ALA A 39 -2.29 -2.59 4.93
N ILE A 40 -2.75 -1.46 5.46
CA ILE A 40 -3.59 -0.52 4.70
C ILE A 40 -2.83 0.01 3.49
N PHE A 41 -1.58 0.42 3.67
CA PHE A 41 -0.72 0.91 2.59
C PHE A 41 -0.59 -0.10 1.46
N LEU A 42 -0.33 -1.39 1.77
CA LEU A 42 -0.23 -2.44 0.76
C LEU A 42 -1.52 -2.62 -0.03
N LEU A 43 -2.66 -2.70 0.66
CA LEU A 43 -3.96 -2.87 0.02
C LEU A 43 -4.28 -1.68 -0.89
N THR A 44 -4.07 -0.45 -0.40
CA THR A 44 -4.26 0.76 -1.19
C THR A 44 -3.29 0.82 -2.38
N PHE A 45 -2.02 0.47 -2.19
CA PHE A 45 -1.03 0.45 -3.26
C PHE A 45 -1.45 -0.51 -4.37
N VAL A 46 -1.84 -1.74 -4.05
CA VAL A 46 -2.27 -2.73 -5.04
C VAL A 46 -3.49 -2.22 -5.82
N ASN A 47 -4.45 -1.59 -5.14
CA ASN A 47 -5.63 -1.02 -5.79
C ASN A 47 -5.26 0.12 -6.74
N VAL A 48 -4.46 1.09 -6.28
CA VAL A 48 -4.07 2.25 -7.09
C VAL A 48 -3.15 1.86 -8.25
N TRP A 49 -2.24 0.90 -8.03
CA TRP A 49 -1.34 0.40 -9.07
C TRP A 49 -2.09 -0.32 -10.19
N ASN A 50 -3.15 -1.05 -9.84
CA ASN A 50 -4.01 -1.76 -10.79
C ASN A 50 -5.14 -0.90 -11.37
N GLU A 51 -5.26 0.37 -10.95
CA GLU A 51 -6.34 1.25 -11.39
C GLU A 51 -6.22 1.56 -12.88
N PHE A 52 -7.17 1.03 -13.66
CA PHE A 52 -7.21 1.20 -15.11
C PHE A 52 -8.15 2.33 -15.53
N ILE A 53 -9.36 2.39 -14.94
CA ILE A 53 -10.46 3.23 -15.45
C ILE A 53 -10.09 4.71 -15.31
N ALA A 54 -9.66 5.13 -14.13
CA ALA A 54 -9.25 6.52 -13.91
C ALA A 54 -8.07 6.92 -14.83
N GLY A 55 -7.11 6.02 -15.02
CA GLY A 55 -5.97 6.22 -15.91
C GLY A 55 -6.39 6.41 -17.37
N TYR A 56 -7.24 5.52 -17.88
CA TYR A 56 -7.75 5.57 -19.25
C TYR A 56 -8.60 6.82 -19.53
N LEU A 57 -9.44 7.23 -18.57
CA LEU A 57 -10.36 8.35 -18.74
C LEU A 57 -9.70 9.73 -18.54
N LEU A 58 -8.79 9.85 -17.58
CA LEU A 58 -8.27 11.15 -17.14
C LEU A 58 -6.90 11.50 -17.77
N VAL A 59 -6.12 10.50 -18.18
CA VAL A 59 -4.75 10.73 -18.64
C VAL A 59 -4.68 10.83 -20.17
N ALA A 60 -4.50 12.06 -20.65
CA ALA A 60 -4.36 12.33 -22.09
C ALA A 60 -2.91 12.31 -22.60
N LYS A 61 -1.91 12.56 -21.73
CA LYS A 61 -0.50 12.60 -22.12
C LYS A 61 0.14 11.23 -22.02
N ASN A 62 0.78 10.77 -23.11
CA ASN A 62 1.45 9.47 -23.17
C ASN A 62 2.48 9.24 -22.05
N GLU A 63 3.22 10.29 -21.67
CA GLU A 63 4.27 10.23 -20.65
C GLU A 63 3.75 9.98 -19.23
N LEU A 64 2.45 10.21 -19.00
CA LEU A 64 1.80 10.07 -17.69
C LEU A 64 0.93 8.82 -17.59
N LYS A 65 0.92 7.97 -18.63
CA LYS A 65 0.03 6.81 -18.69
C LYS A 65 0.37 5.81 -17.59
N PRO A 66 -0.63 5.41 -16.77
CA PRO A 66 -0.46 4.32 -15.83
C PRO A 66 -0.16 3.01 -16.55
N ALA A 67 0.54 2.12 -15.87
CA ALA A 67 1.05 0.90 -16.49
C ALA A 67 -0.07 0.00 -17.06
N MET A 68 -1.20 -0.12 -16.35
CA MET A 68 -2.37 -0.86 -16.82
C MET A 68 -3.03 -0.24 -18.06
N PHE A 69 -3.03 1.09 -18.19
CA PHE A 69 -3.50 1.75 -19.41
C PHE A 69 -2.54 1.48 -20.57
N GLY A 70 -1.23 1.64 -20.38
CA GLY A 70 -0.24 1.34 -21.42
C GLY A 70 -0.31 -0.12 -21.91
N LEU A 71 -0.57 -1.08 -21.00
CA LEU A 71 -0.78 -2.48 -21.36
C LEU A 71 -1.97 -2.67 -22.32
N TYR A 72 -3.07 -1.96 -22.09
CA TYR A 72 -4.27 -2.04 -22.92
C TYR A 72 -4.02 -1.56 -24.35
N GLU A 73 -3.15 -0.57 -24.55
CA GLU A 73 -2.81 -0.10 -25.90
C GLU A 73 -2.09 -1.16 -26.75
N PHE A 74 -1.31 -2.05 -26.14
CA PHE A 74 -0.70 -3.18 -26.85
C PHE A 74 -1.73 -4.18 -27.38
N LEU A 75 -2.90 -4.27 -26.74
CA LEU A 75 -4.00 -5.13 -27.20
C LEU A 75 -4.78 -4.51 -28.37
N GLY A 76 -4.80 -3.18 -28.47
CA GLY A 76 -5.49 -2.44 -29.54
C GLY A 76 -4.71 -2.33 -30.85
N GLN A 77 -3.49 -2.89 -30.93
CA GLN A 77 -2.68 -2.84 -32.14
C GLN A 77 -3.14 -3.87 -33.19
N ASN A 78 -2.96 -3.53 -34.47
CA ASN A 78 -3.37 -4.35 -35.62
C ASN A 78 -2.75 -5.77 -35.61
N ILE A 79 -1.61 -5.93 -34.95
CA ILE A 79 -0.96 -7.22 -34.69
C ILE A 79 -0.69 -7.30 -33.19
N ILE A 80 -1.39 -8.21 -32.51
CA ILE A 80 -1.18 -8.48 -31.10
C ILE A 80 0.12 -9.28 -30.94
N ASN A 81 1.14 -8.65 -30.38
CA ASN A 81 2.39 -9.31 -30.03
C ASN A 81 2.31 -9.87 -28.59
N LEU A 82 2.02 -11.17 -28.49
CA LEU A 82 1.86 -11.83 -27.20
C LEU A 82 3.14 -11.81 -26.36
N GLN A 83 4.32 -11.84 -27.00
CA GLN A 83 5.60 -11.80 -26.29
C GLN A 83 5.80 -10.45 -25.59
N VAL A 84 5.44 -9.34 -26.25
CA VAL A 84 5.51 -7.98 -25.67
C VAL A 84 4.52 -7.83 -24.53
N ILE A 85 3.28 -8.32 -24.69
CA ILE A 85 2.26 -8.26 -23.63
C ILE A 85 2.70 -9.07 -22.41
N ALA A 86 3.22 -10.29 -22.61
CA ALA A 86 3.72 -11.12 -21.52
C ALA A 86 4.87 -10.43 -20.77
N ALA A 87 5.82 -9.83 -21.49
CA ALA A 87 6.92 -9.07 -20.90
C ALA A 87 6.40 -7.86 -20.09
N ALA A 88 5.43 -7.12 -20.62
CA ALA A 88 4.80 -6.00 -19.92
C ALA A 88 4.09 -6.45 -18.64
N CYS A 89 3.34 -7.56 -18.66
CA CYS A 89 2.69 -8.12 -17.47
C CYS A 89 3.70 -8.46 -16.36
N ILE A 90 4.85 -9.05 -16.72
CA ILE A 90 5.92 -9.35 -15.75
C ILE A 90 6.45 -8.06 -15.11
N LEU A 91 6.71 -7.03 -15.93
CA LEU A 91 7.19 -5.73 -15.43
C LEU A 91 6.16 -5.04 -14.54
N ILE A 92 4.87 -5.12 -14.88
CA ILE A 92 3.77 -4.53 -14.09
C ILE A 92 3.61 -5.25 -12.74
N ALA A 93 3.81 -6.57 -12.70
CA ALA A 93 3.72 -7.35 -11.47
C ALA A 93 4.92 -7.13 -10.53
N LEU A 94 6.09 -6.78 -11.08
CA LEU A 94 7.35 -6.71 -10.34
C LEU A 94 7.32 -5.75 -9.13
N PRO A 95 6.79 -4.51 -9.22
CA PRO A 95 6.68 -3.61 -8.07
C PRO A 95 5.83 -4.19 -6.94
N ILE A 96 4.71 -4.85 -7.26
CA ILE A 96 3.83 -5.48 -6.26
C ILE A 96 4.59 -6.60 -5.55
N VAL A 97 5.28 -7.46 -6.31
CA VAL A 97 6.07 -8.57 -5.75
C VAL A 97 7.16 -8.03 -4.82
N ILE A 98 7.89 -7.00 -5.24
CA ILE A 98 8.91 -6.35 -4.42
C ILE A 98 8.30 -5.82 -3.11
N LEU A 99 7.19 -5.08 -3.20
CA LEU A 99 6.50 -4.54 -2.04
C LEU A 99 6.08 -5.64 -1.07
N PHE A 100 5.52 -6.73 -1.60
CA PHE A 100 5.08 -7.86 -0.79
C PHE A 100 6.25 -8.56 -0.08
N ILE A 101 7.40 -8.72 -0.75
CA ILE A 101 8.60 -9.30 -0.13
C ILE A 101 9.06 -8.47 1.07
N PHE A 102 9.06 -7.14 0.95
CA PHE A 102 9.45 -6.26 2.06
C PHE A 102 8.40 -6.21 3.17
N ALA A 103 7.13 -6.26 2.81
CA ALA A 103 6.05 -6.05 3.77
C ALA A 103 5.49 -7.34 4.38
N ARG A 104 5.92 -8.53 3.92
CA ARG A 104 5.44 -9.84 4.41
C ARG A 104 5.39 -9.93 5.93
N ARG A 105 6.44 -9.47 6.63
CA ARG A 105 6.55 -9.60 8.10
C ARG A 105 5.48 -8.76 8.82
N SER A 106 5.27 -7.53 8.37
CA SER A 106 4.29 -6.62 8.96
C SER A 106 2.86 -6.99 8.60
N PHE A 107 2.64 -7.48 7.37
CA PHE A 107 1.33 -7.95 6.90
C PHE A 107 0.83 -9.15 7.71
N PHE A 108 1.69 -10.15 7.96
CA PHE A 108 1.33 -11.30 8.80
C PHE A 108 1.01 -10.90 10.24
N ALA A 109 1.77 -9.96 10.82
CA ALA A 109 1.51 -9.45 12.17
C ALA A 109 0.14 -8.74 12.25
N ALA A 110 -0.18 -7.89 11.27
CA ALA A 110 -1.46 -7.18 11.21
C ALA A 110 -2.67 -8.12 11.03
N MET A 111 -2.55 -9.15 10.18
CA MET A 111 -3.61 -10.16 10.01
C MET A 111 -3.88 -10.94 11.30
N MET A 112 -2.83 -11.30 12.04
CA MET A 112 -2.99 -12.00 13.31
C MET A 112 -3.69 -11.12 14.34
N GLU A 113 -3.26 -9.88 14.56
CA GLU A 113 -3.91 -8.95 15.52
C GLU A 113 -5.40 -8.72 15.24
N GLY A 114 -5.81 -8.70 13.97
CA GLY A 114 -7.23 -8.62 13.59
C GLY A 114 -8.02 -9.90 13.88
N ALA A 115 -7.38 -11.06 13.84
CA ALA A 115 -8.01 -12.37 14.07
C ALA A 115 -8.18 -12.73 15.55
N ILE A 116 -7.32 -12.22 16.45
CA ILE A 116 -7.39 -12.48 17.90
C ILE A 116 -8.37 -11.57 18.64
N LYS A 117 -8.86 -10.51 17.97
CA LYS A 117 -9.81 -9.53 18.54
C LYS A 117 -11.25 -9.70 18.01
N GLY A 118 -11.49 -10.78 17.24
CA GLY A 118 -12.83 -11.24 16.83
C GLY A 118 -13.37 -12.33 17.73
#